data_AF-A0A183JNR5-F1
#
_entry.id   AF-A0A183JNR5-F1
#
_cell.length_a   1.000
_cell.length_b   1.000
_cell.length_c   1.000
_cell.angle_alpha   90.00
_cell.angle_beta   90.00
_cell.angle_gamma   90.00
#
_symmetry.space_group_name_H-M   'P 1'
#
loop_
_entity.id
_entity.type
_entity.pdbx_description
1 polymer ?
#
loop_
_entity_poly.entity_id
_entity_poly.type
_entity_poly.pdbx_seq_one_letter_code
_entity_poly.pdbx_strand_id
1 'polypeptide(L)'
;MDVDLYAYFGLRDDCTAKDIQRAYKKKAREAHPDKNQDNPLAKESFQQLAIYFEILHDPVKRKEYDQKWKAKREAIRRMESMDSSRRKLKEELEAREAAAMALRKRQFETVVKQQAADQIRRDWERHTEEMKWQAERKRKSTNEETDDVKFKCTKSDQAVVRSNPGTLKS
;
A
#
# COMPACT_ATOMS: atom_id res chain seq x y z
N MET A 1 21.19 11.99 -33.36
CA MET A 1 22.52 11.84 -32.74
C MET A 1 22.38 12.18 -31.27
N ASP A 2 22.28 11.16 -30.41
CA ASP A 2 22.18 11.35 -28.95
C ASP A 2 23.52 11.28 -28.23
N VAL A 3 24.60 11.03 -28.97
CA VAL A 3 25.95 10.90 -28.45
C VAL A 3 26.59 12.27 -28.25
N ASP A 4 27.23 12.46 -27.10
CA ASP A 4 28.10 13.59 -26.81
C ASP A 4 29.42 13.43 -27.59
N LEU A 5 29.62 14.28 -28.60
CA LEU A 5 30.81 14.24 -29.45
C LEU A 5 32.06 14.65 -28.67
N TYR A 6 31.93 15.59 -27.73
CA TYR A 6 33.04 16.04 -26.89
C TYR A 6 33.44 14.94 -25.91
N ALA A 7 32.47 14.34 -25.21
CA ALA A 7 32.74 13.22 -24.32
C ALA A 7 33.30 12.00 -25.07
N TYR A 8 32.85 11.76 -26.32
CA TYR A 8 33.44 10.72 -27.14
C TYR A 8 34.94 10.95 -27.32
N PHE A 9 35.39 12.15 -27.69
CA PHE A 9 36.83 12.45 -27.81
C PHE A 9 37.55 12.64 -26.46
N GLY A 10 36.84 12.58 -25.33
CA GLY A 10 37.39 12.87 -24.00
C GLY A 10 37.78 14.34 -23.84
N LEU A 11 37.09 15.23 -24.56
CA LEU A 11 37.32 16.67 -24.56
C LEU A 11 36.21 17.39 -23.80
N ARG A 12 36.53 18.57 -23.32
CA ARG A 12 35.56 19.52 -22.76
C ARG A 12 34.93 20.37 -23.88
N ASP A 13 33.80 20.99 -23.60
CA ASP A 13 33.09 21.85 -24.56
C ASP A 13 33.84 23.14 -24.90
N ASP A 14 34.81 23.53 -24.07
CA ASP A 14 35.73 24.67 -24.25
C ASP A 14 36.99 24.35 -25.09
N CYS A 15 37.12 23.14 -25.65
CA CYS A 15 38.32 22.71 -26.35
C CYS A 15 38.60 23.47 -27.66
N THR A 16 39.88 23.65 -27.99
CA THR A 16 40.30 24.31 -29.23
C THR A 16 40.30 23.36 -30.43
N ALA A 17 40.28 23.90 -31.65
CA ALA A 17 40.38 23.09 -32.88
C ALA A 17 41.65 22.22 -32.92
N LYS A 18 42.75 22.70 -32.30
CA LYS A 18 44.01 21.94 -32.19
C LYS A 18 43.85 20.73 -31.27
N ASP A 19 43.09 20.86 -30.18
CA ASP A 19 42.84 19.77 -29.24
C ASP A 19 41.97 18.68 -29.87
N ILE A 20 40.95 19.09 -30.64
CA ILE A 20 40.10 18.18 -31.43
C ILE A 20 40.95 17.39 -32.43
N GLN A 21 41.85 18.07 -33.15
CA GLN A 21 42.74 17.41 -34.11
C GLN A 21 43.72 16.43 -33.43
N ARG A 22 44.24 16.78 -32.25
CA ARG A 22 45.11 15.90 -31.45
C ARG A 22 44.36 14.67 -30.97
N ALA A 23 43.15 14.84 -30.44
CA ALA A 23 42.30 13.75 -29.96
C ALA A 23 41.90 12.80 -31.10
N TYR A 24 41.54 13.35 -32.26
CA TYR A 24 41.28 12.57 -33.47
C TYR A 24 42.49 11.73 -33.89
N LYS A 25 43.68 12.33 -34.00
CA LYS A 25 44.91 11.59 -34.35
C LYS A 25 45.28 10.50 -33.34
N LYS A 26 44.96 10.70 -32.07
CA LYS A 26 45.16 9.68 -31.03
C LYS A 26 44.22 8.50 -31.25
N LYS A 27 42.91 8.76 -31.28
CA LYS A 27 41.90 7.72 -31.45
C LYS A 27 41.96 7.03 -32.82
N ALA A 28 42.28 7.75 -33.90
CA ALA A 28 42.42 7.17 -35.23
C ALA A 28 43.53 6.11 -35.29
N ARG A 29 44.62 6.30 -34.53
CA ARG A 29 45.70 5.31 -34.42
C ARG A 29 45.29 4.08 -33.61
N GLU A 30 44.42 4.25 -32.63
CA GLU A 30 43.87 3.18 -31.80
C GLU A 30 42.81 2.36 -32.55
N ALA A 31 41.94 3.04 -33.32
CA ALA A 31 40.84 2.44 -34.06
C ALA A 31 41.19 2.09 -35.52
N HIS A 32 42.46 2.15 -35.92
CA HIS A 32 42.85 1.91 -37.31
C HIS A 32 42.55 0.45 -37.73
N PRO A 33 41.93 0.20 -38.90
CA PRO A 33 41.55 -1.15 -39.33
C PRO A 33 42.77 -2.07 -39.53
N ASP A 34 43.94 -1.53 -39.88
CA ASP A 34 45.18 -2.30 -40.04
C ASP A 34 45.71 -2.90 -38.72
N LYS A 35 45.42 -2.27 -37.57
CA LYS A 35 45.82 -2.81 -36.25
C LYS A 35 44.74 -3.69 -35.63
N ASN A 36 43.52 -3.63 -36.15
CA ASN A 36 42.34 -4.30 -35.63
C ASN A 36 41.71 -5.18 -36.73
N GLN A 37 42.54 -5.91 -37.48
CA GLN A 37 42.09 -6.72 -38.62
C GLN A 37 41.13 -7.85 -38.20
N ASP A 38 41.22 -8.29 -36.95
CA ASP A 38 40.38 -9.35 -36.37
C ASP A 38 38.98 -8.85 -35.98
N ASN A 39 38.75 -7.52 -35.94
CA ASN A 39 37.46 -6.95 -35.54
C ASN A 39 36.72 -6.34 -36.74
N PRO A 40 35.61 -6.95 -37.20
CA PRO A 40 34.83 -6.42 -38.31
C PRO A 40 34.22 -5.03 -38.01
N LEU A 41 34.02 -4.68 -36.73
CA LEU A 41 33.50 -3.38 -36.30
C LEU A 41 34.55 -2.25 -36.32
N ALA A 42 35.83 -2.58 -36.51
CA ALA A 42 36.90 -1.57 -36.55
C ALA A 42 36.70 -0.58 -37.70
N LYS A 43 36.24 -1.07 -38.86
CA LYS A 43 35.95 -0.22 -40.03
C LYS A 43 34.79 0.75 -39.75
N GLU A 44 33.70 0.27 -39.15
CA GLU A 44 32.54 1.10 -38.79
C GLU A 44 32.91 2.14 -37.73
N SER A 45 33.66 1.73 -36.71
CA SER A 45 34.13 2.62 -35.63
C SER A 45 35.03 3.74 -36.18
N PHE A 46 35.90 3.42 -37.13
CA PHE A 46 36.75 4.39 -37.79
C PHE A 46 35.95 5.37 -38.66
N GLN A 47 34.93 4.89 -39.38
CA GLN A 47 34.01 5.75 -40.13
C GLN A 47 33.22 6.70 -39.20
N GLN A 48 32.70 6.21 -38.07
CA GLN A 48 32.03 7.04 -37.08
C GLN A 48 32.95 8.12 -36.51
N LEU A 49 34.20 7.75 -36.19
CA LEU A 49 35.22 8.67 -35.74
C LEU A 49 35.50 9.79 -36.77
N ALA A 50 35.55 9.46 -38.05
CA ALA A 50 35.70 10.44 -39.12
C ALA A 50 34.50 11.40 -39.21
N ILE A 51 33.27 10.87 -39.14
CA ILE A 51 32.04 11.69 -39.16
C ILE A 51 32.00 12.66 -37.97
N TYR A 52 32.35 12.19 -36.76
CA TYR A 52 32.38 13.02 -35.56
C TYR A 52 33.42 14.13 -35.65
N PHE A 53 34.60 13.82 -36.19
CA PHE A 53 35.63 14.81 -36.42
C PHE A 53 35.18 15.86 -37.45
N GLU A 54 34.52 15.45 -38.53
CA GLU A 54 34.02 16.38 -39.55
C GLU A 54 33.06 17.42 -38.96
N ILE A 55 32.16 16.99 -38.06
CA ILE A 55 31.20 17.88 -37.39
C ILE A 55 31.92 18.87 -36.46
N LEU A 56 32.94 18.43 -35.72
CA LEU A 56 33.65 19.27 -34.76
C LEU A 56 34.75 20.13 -35.39
N HIS A 57 35.29 19.72 -36.54
CA HIS A 57 36.38 20.42 -37.22
C HIS A 57 35.89 21.62 -38.03
N ASP A 58 34.73 21.49 -38.69
CA ASP A 58 34.11 22.58 -39.44
C ASP A 58 33.46 23.58 -38.46
N PRO A 59 33.87 24.87 -38.47
CA PRO A 59 33.33 25.88 -37.55
C PRO A 59 31.82 26.10 -37.71
N VAL A 60 31.27 25.92 -38.92
CA VAL A 60 29.84 26.08 -39.19
C VAL A 60 29.06 24.93 -38.56
N LYS A 61 29.47 23.68 -38.86
CA LYS A 61 28.83 22.47 -38.29
C LYS A 61 28.97 22.42 -36.77
N ARG A 62 30.13 22.81 -36.22
CA ARG A 62 30.38 22.88 -34.78
C ARG A 62 29.41 23.85 -34.11
N LYS A 63 29.21 25.04 -34.69
CA LYS A 63 28.29 26.04 -34.15
C LYS A 63 26.86 25.52 -34.09
N GLU A 64 26.38 24.87 -35.16
CA GLU A 64 25.05 24.27 -35.20
C GLU A 64 24.89 23.13 -34.17
N TYR A 65 25.91 22.29 -34.05
CA TYR A 65 25.94 21.23 -33.05
C TYR A 65 25.86 21.81 -31.64
N ASP A 66 26.71 22.78 -31.31
CA ASP A 66 26.76 23.42 -30.00
C ASP A 66 25.44 24.12 -29.64
N GLN A 67 24.78 24.76 -30.60
CA GLN A 67 23.45 25.36 -30.41
C GLN A 67 22.39 24.31 -30.07
N LYS A 68 22.32 23.22 -30.85
CA LYS A 68 21.40 22.10 -30.58
C LYS A 68 21.68 21.47 -29.22
N TRP A 69 22.96 21.32 -28.87
CA TRP A 69 23.38 20.72 -27.60
C TRP A 69 23.03 21.60 -26.39
N LYS A 70 23.21 22.92 -26.51
CA LYS A 70 22.76 23.88 -25.49
C LYS A 70 21.24 23.86 -25.33
N ALA A 71 20.49 23.90 -26.43
CA ALA A 71 19.03 23.83 -26.40
C ALA A 71 18.53 22.53 -25.74
N LYS A 72 19.16 21.38 -26.03
CA LYS A 72 18.83 20.09 -25.40
C LYS A 72 19.10 20.12 -23.90
N ARG A 73 20.27 20.62 -23.47
CA ARG A 73 20.61 20.78 -22.03
C ARG A 73 19.61 21.67 -21.31
N GLU A 74 19.23 22.79 -21.92
CA GLU A 74 18.23 23.71 -21.35
C GLU A 74 16.85 23.07 -21.29
N ALA A 75 16.44 22.32 -22.31
CA ALA A 75 15.17 21.61 -22.32
C ALA A 75 15.11 20.56 -21.20
N ILE A 76 16.19 19.80 -21.00
CA ILE A 76 16.31 18.84 -19.89
C ILE A 76 16.16 19.57 -18.56
N ARG A 77 16.89 20.67 -18.33
CA ARG A 77 16.80 21.46 -17.10
C ARG A 77 15.39 22.02 -16.85
N ARG A 78 14.73 22.54 -17.90
CA ARG A 78 13.34 23.02 -17.80
C ARG A 78 12.40 21.89 -17.42
N MET A 79 12.55 20.73 -18.06
CA MET A 79 11.75 19.54 -17.79
C MET A 79 11.93 19.05 -16.35
N GLU A 80 13.17 18.95 -15.86
CA GLU A 80 13.46 18.58 -14.47
C GLU A 80 12.79 19.53 -13.45
N SER A 81 12.81 20.83 -13.71
CA SER A 81 12.12 21.82 -12.88
C SER A 81 10.61 21.61 -12.89
N MET A 82 10.01 21.36 -14.05
CA MET A 82 8.58 21.08 -14.17
C MET A 82 8.21 19.75 -13.52
N ASP A 83 9.03 18.72 -13.66
CA ASP A 83 8.82 17.41 -13.06
C ASP A 83 8.91 17.47 -11.54
N SER A 84 9.81 18.28 -10.97
CA SER A 84 9.85 18.49 -9.53
C SER A 84 8.55 19.13 -8.99
N SER A 85 7.97 20.07 -9.74
CA SER A 85 6.71 20.73 -9.37
C SER A 85 5.53 19.78 -9.54
N ARG A 86 5.51 19.00 -10.63
CA ARG A 86 4.50 17.97 -10.89
C ARG A 86 4.53 16.87 -9.82
N ARG A 87 5.72 16.43 -9.40
CA ARG A 87 5.89 15.43 -8.32
C ARG A 87 5.33 15.95 -7.01
N LYS A 88 5.70 17.17 -6.60
CA LYS A 88 5.17 17.79 -5.38
C LYS A 88 3.64 17.91 -5.42
N LEU A 89 3.08 18.38 -6.52
CA LEU A 89 1.62 18.50 -6.67
C LEU A 89 0.93 17.14 -6.59
N LYS A 90 1.50 16.12 -7.22
CA LYS A 90 1.00 14.75 -7.17
C LYS A 90 1.04 14.18 -5.74
N GLU A 91 2.18 14.34 -5.06
CA GLU A 91 2.37 13.88 -3.67
C GLU A 91 1.38 14.57 -2.72
N GLU A 92 1.17 15.88 -2.89
CA GLU A 92 0.20 16.64 -2.08
C GLU A 92 -1.25 16.17 -2.33
N LEU A 93 -1.62 15.92 -3.59
CA LEU A 93 -2.92 15.38 -3.95
C LEU A 93 -3.13 13.99 -3.34
N GLU A 94 -2.18 13.08 -3.56
CA GLU A 94 -2.24 11.71 -3.04
C GLU A 94 -2.26 11.67 -1.51
N ALA A 95 -1.48 12.53 -0.85
CA ALA A 95 -1.49 12.64 0.62
C ALA A 95 -2.86 13.11 1.14
N ARG A 96 -3.48 14.07 0.47
CA ARG A 96 -4.83 14.56 0.83
C ARG A 96 -5.88 13.48 0.64
N GLU A 97 -5.85 12.76 -0.48
CA GLU A 97 -6.76 11.65 -0.76
C GLU A 97 -6.56 10.50 0.24
N ALA A 98 -5.31 10.15 0.56
CA ALA A 98 -4.98 9.14 1.55
C ALA A 98 -5.46 9.54 2.95
N ALA A 99 -5.31 10.82 3.34
CA ALA A 99 -5.81 11.34 4.62
C ALA A 99 -7.34 11.25 4.71
N ALA A 100 -8.04 11.61 3.63
CA ALA A 100 -9.50 11.49 3.57
C ALA A 100 -9.96 10.02 3.65
N MET A 101 -9.27 9.11 2.94
CA MET A 101 -9.54 7.67 3.01
C MET A 101 -9.26 7.10 4.40
N ALA A 102 -8.19 7.52 5.06
CA ALA A 102 -7.86 7.10 6.42
C ALA A 102 -8.94 7.53 7.43
N LEU A 103 -9.45 8.76 7.30
CA LEU A 103 -10.56 9.24 8.13
C LEU A 103 -11.81 8.39 7.93
N ARG A 104 -12.20 8.15 6.67
CA ARG A 104 -13.37 7.32 6.34
C ARG A 104 -13.21 5.90 6.89
N LYS A 105 -12.03 5.31 6.77
CA LYS A 105 -11.71 3.99 7.33
C LYS A 105 -11.87 3.98 8.85
N ARG A 106 -11.30 4.97 9.54
CA ARG A 106 -11.42 5.10 11.01
C ARG A 106 -12.88 5.23 11.45
N GLN A 107 -13.67 6.06 10.75
CA GLN A 107 -15.10 6.21 11.02
C GLN A 107 -15.86 4.88 10.85
N PHE A 108 -15.61 4.19 9.73
CA PHE A 108 -16.23 2.89 9.49
C PHE A 108 -15.86 1.87 10.59
N GLU A 109 -14.59 1.77 10.95
CA GLU A 109 -14.13 0.89 12.03
C GLU A 109 -14.80 1.21 13.38
N THR A 110 -15.00 2.49 13.71
CA THR A 110 -15.70 2.87 14.94
C THR A 110 -17.16 2.43 14.94
N VAL A 111 -17.86 2.57 13.81
CA VAL A 111 -19.25 2.13 13.67
C VAL A 111 -19.34 0.62 13.81
N VAL A 112 -18.46 -0.14 13.16
CA VAL A 112 -18.44 -1.61 13.26
C VAL A 112 -18.18 -2.07 14.69
N LYS A 113 -17.22 -1.45 15.40
CA LYS A 113 -16.94 -1.76 16.81
C LYS A 113 -18.13 -1.46 17.72
N GLN A 114 -18.80 -0.32 17.50
CA GLN A 114 -20.01 0.03 18.26
C GLN A 114 -21.14 -0.97 17.99
N GLN A 115 -21.40 -1.30 16.73
CA GLN A 115 -22.42 -2.30 16.37
C GLN A 115 -22.14 -3.67 16.99
N ALA A 116 -20.89 -4.13 17.00
CA ALA A 116 -20.51 -5.38 17.64
C ALA A 116 -20.72 -5.34 19.17
N ALA A 117 -20.35 -4.24 19.82
CA ALA A 117 -20.59 -4.05 21.25
C ALA A 117 -22.08 -4.01 21.60
N ASP A 118 -22.91 -3.36 20.77
CA ASP A 118 -24.36 -3.30 20.93
C ASP A 118 -25.04 -4.66 20.67
N GLN A 119 -24.49 -5.47 19.76
CA GLN A 119 -24.94 -6.85 19.57
C GLN A 119 -24.64 -7.69 20.81
N ILE A 120 -23.40 -7.65 21.32
CA ILE A 120 -23.01 -8.38 22.54
C ILE A 120 -23.90 -7.97 23.72
N ARG A 121 -24.18 -6.67 23.88
CA ARG A 121 -25.07 -6.16 24.94
C ARG A 121 -26.48 -6.73 24.81
N ARG A 122 -27.07 -6.67 23.62
CA ARG A 122 -28.42 -7.20 23.36
C ARG A 122 -28.50 -8.71 23.55
N ASP A 123 -27.48 -9.43 23.12
CA ASP A 123 -27.37 -10.88 23.32
C ASP A 123 -27.27 -11.23 24.80
N TRP A 124 -26.50 -10.45 25.56
CA TRP A 124 -26.41 -10.59 27.01
C TRP A 124 -27.75 -10.32 27.70
N GLU A 125 -28.46 -9.24 27.35
CA GLU A 125 -29.78 -8.91 27.88
C GLU A 125 -30.79 -10.03 27.60
N ARG A 126 -30.90 -10.49 26.35
CA ARG A 126 -31.76 -11.61 25.97
C ARG A 126 -31.46 -12.87 26.78
N HIS A 127 -30.19 -13.23 26.90
CA HIS A 127 -29.78 -14.39 27.68
C HIS A 127 -30.13 -14.24 29.17
N THR A 128 -29.98 -13.04 29.75
CA THR A 128 -30.37 -12.80 31.15
C THR A 128 -31.88 -12.88 31.38
N GLU A 129 -32.67 -12.41 30.42
CA GLU A 129 -34.13 -12.51 30.44
C GLU A 129 -34.60 -13.97 30.30
N GLU A 130 -33.99 -14.74 29.41
CA GLU A 130 -34.22 -16.19 29.29
C GLU A 130 -33.89 -16.91 30.60
N MET A 131 -32.78 -16.58 31.24
CA MET A 131 -32.40 -17.16 32.53
C MET A 131 -33.42 -16.83 33.63
N LYS A 132 -33.88 -15.57 33.70
CA LYS A 132 -34.95 -15.16 34.63
C LYS A 132 -36.25 -15.90 34.35
N TRP A 133 -36.65 -16.00 33.10
CA TRP A 133 -37.86 -16.69 32.70
C TRP A 133 -37.80 -18.19 32.99
N GLN A 134 -36.67 -18.85 32.76
CA GLN A 134 -36.47 -20.24 33.14
C GLN A 134 -36.51 -20.44 34.66
N ALA A 135 -35.90 -19.54 35.43
CA ALA A 135 -35.96 -19.56 36.89
C ALA A 135 -37.41 -19.36 37.39
N GLU A 136 -38.16 -18.45 36.78
CA GLU A 136 -39.55 -18.19 37.11
C GLU A 136 -40.47 -19.38 36.73
N ARG A 137 -40.23 -20.03 35.59
CA ARG A 137 -40.91 -21.28 35.21
C ARG A 137 -40.64 -22.39 36.21
N LYS A 138 -39.38 -22.60 36.60
CA LYS A 138 -39.02 -23.59 37.64
C LYS A 138 -39.65 -23.24 38.99
N ARG A 139 -39.73 -21.95 39.34
CA ARG A 139 -40.40 -21.49 40.56
C ARG A 139 -41.91 -21.75 40.50
N LYS A 140 -42.57 -21.49 39.38
CA LYS A 140 -44.00 -21.78 39.20
C LYS A 140 -44.28 -23.28 39.20
N SER A 141 -43.46 -24.09 38.52
CA SER A 141 -43.61 -25.54 38.52
C SER A 141 -43.39 -26.15 39.91
N THR A 142 -42.37 -25.69 40.65
CA THR A 142 -42.16 -26.12 42.04
C THR A 142 -43.28 -25.66 42.96
N ASN A 143 -43.85 -24.47 42.74
CA ASN A 143 -44.99 -23.99 43.52
C ASN A 143 -46.27 -24.80 43.22
N GLU A 144 -46.58 -25.09 41.95
CA GLU A 144 -47.68 -25.99 41.55
C GLU A 144 -47.50 -27.42 42.09
N GLU A 145 -46.28 -27.96 42.04
CA GLU A 145 -45.95 -29.28 42.57
C GLU A 145 -46.06 -29.33 44.11
N THR A 146 -45.70 -28.24 44.80
CA THR A 146 -45.94 -28.12 46.25
C THR A 146 -47.40 -27.89 46.60
N ASP A 147 -48.18 -27.19 45.76
CA ASP A 147 -49.61 -27.00 45.94
C ASP A 147 -50.35 -28.34 45.74
N ASP A 148 -49.91 -29.19 44.80
CA ASP A 148 -50.38 -30.57 44.61
C ASP A 148 -50.00 -31.50 45.77
N VAL A 149 -48.79 -31.39 46.31
CA VAL A 149 -48.34 -32.17 47.49
C VAL A 149 -49.09 -31.73 48.75
N LYS A 150 -49.32 -30.43 48.93
CA LYS A 150 -50.11 -29.86 50.03
C LYS A 150 -51.58 -30.31 49.94
N PHE A 151 -52.16 -30.33 48.74
CA PHE A 151 -53.51 -30.84 48.48
C PHE A 151 -53.62 -32.35 48.76
N LYS A 152 -52.60 -33.15 48.41
CA LYS A 152 -52.52 -34.59 48.73
C LYS A 152 -52.35 -34.88 50.23
N CYS A 153 -51.56 -34.07 50.96
CA CYS A 153 -51.35 -34.24 52.40
C CYS A 153 -52.63 -33.96 53.22
N THR A 154 -53.41 -32.93 52.85
CA THR A 154 -54.68 -32.61 53.54
C THR A 154 -55.79 -33.66 53.37
N LYS A 155 -55.67 -34.57 52.39
CA LYS A 155 -56.57 -35.73 52.22
C LYS A 155 -56.16 -36.94 53.06
N SER A 156 -54.88 -37.10 53.39
CA SER A 156 -54.41 -38.19 54.26
C SER A 156 -54.65 -37.91 55.75
N ASP A 157 -54.62 -36.64 56.18
CA ASP A 157 -54.87 -36.27 57.58
C ASP A 157 -56.35 -36.33 58.00
N GLN A 158 -57.30 -36.34 57.06
CA GLN A 158 -58.72 -36.56 57.39
C GLN A 158 -59.07 -38.04 57.66
N ALA A 159 -58.15 -38.99 57.44
CA ALA A 159 -58.41 -40.42 57.63
C ALA A 159 -57.96 -41.00 58.98
N VAL A 160 -57.24 -40.23 59.83
CA VAL A 160 -56.62 -40.74 61.09
C VAL A 160 -57.27 -40.18 62.37
N VAL A 161 -58.52 -39.72 62.31
CA VAL A 161 -59.25 -39.24 63.50
C VAL A 161 -60.64 -39.89 63.64
N ARG A 162 -60.71 -41.23 63.62
CA ARG A 162 -61.89 -41.99 64.09
C ARG A 162 -61.49 -43.34 64.69
N SER A 163 -60.95 -43.33 65.92
CA SER A 163 -60.86 -44.54 66.76
C SER A 163 -61.00 -44.19 68.25
N ASN A 164 -62.23 -44.30 68.75
CA ASN A 164 -62.73 -44.58 70.10
C ASN A 164 -62.11 -43.93 71.37
N PRO A 165 -62.94 -43.25 72.20
CA PRO A 165 -62.68 -43.11 73.63
C PRO A 165 -63.17 -44.37 74.37
N GLY A 166 -62.27 -45.01 75.13
CA GLY A 166 -62.63 -46.14 75.99
C GLY A 166 -63.34 -45.72 77.29
N THR A 167 -63.99 -46.67 77.96
CA THR A 167 -63.69 -47.02 79.37
C THR A 167 -64.56 -48.17 79.93
N LEU A 168 -63.86 -49.22 80.39
CA LEU A 168 -63.97 -49.97 81.66
C LEU A 168 -65.32 -50.54 82.19
N LYS A 169 -65.30 -51.88 82.30
CA LYS A 169 -65.69 -52.76 83.43
C LYS A 169 -67.14 -52.81 83.95
N SER A 170 -67.75 -54.00 83.82
CA SER A 170 -68.04 -54.93 84.93
C SER A 170 -68.14 -56.36 84.40
#